data_AF-A0A0W0R3V0-F1
#
_entry.id   AF-A0A0W0R3V0-F1
#
_cell.length_a   1.000
_cell.length_b   1.000
_cell.length_c   1.000
_cell.angle_alpha   90.00
_cell.angle_beta   90.00
_cell.angle_gamma   90.00
#
_symmetry.space_group_name_H-M   'P 1'
#
loop_
_entity.id
_entity.type
_entity.pdbx_description
1 polymer ?
#
loop_
_entity_poly.entity_id
_entity_poly.type
_entity_poly.pdbx_seq_one_letter_code
_entity_poly.pdbx_strand_id
1 'polypeptide(L)'
;MPKLVITGISRGIGRATADYFLKKGWEVIGSSTSGISTIHHKNLTIFPLDLSSSSQIKTFATGISTYDVLINNAAVLLDSYDETEVNRAKLEQTFSINLFGTVELTENLLPKISKNGQIINITSGWGAFSTNESAVAPHYKMSKASLNMYTLLLSQRLPDITISSIDPGWVKTDMGSPQAPKSPEEVAMEIYTLVITDKKSGGFWHNGALREW
;
A
#
# COMPACT_ATOMS: atom_id res chain seq x y z
N MET A 1 -10.72 20.11 -1.99
CA MET A 1 -10.00 19.39 -0.93
C MET A 1 -9.26 18.25 -1.60
N PRO A 2 -7.97 18.03 -1.33
CA PRO A 2 -7.26 16.91 -1.93
C PRO A 2 -7.84 15.59 -1.41
N LYS A 3 -7.94 14.60 -2.29
CA LYS A 3 -8.62 13.33 -2.04
C LYS A 3 -7.66 12.15 -2.10
N LEU A 4 -7.61 11.39 -1.02
CA LEU A 4 -6.85 10.15 -0.87
C LEU A 4 -7.78 8.94 -1.00
N VAL A 5 -7.40 7.96 -1.82
CA VAL A 5 -7.92 6.59 -1.78
C VAL A 5 -6.88 5.71 -1.10
N ILE A 6 -7.27 4.94 -0.07
CA ILE A 6 -6.34 4.07 0.66
C ILE A 6 -7.00 2.72 1.00
N THR A 7 -6.30 1.63 0.71
CA THR A 7 -6.78 0.28 1.02
C THR A 7 -6.35 -0.18 2.42
N GLY A 8 -7.23 -0.88 3.14
CA GLY A 8 -6.89 -1.55 4.40
C GLY A 8 -6.71 -0.60 5.60
N ILE A 9 -7.75 0.15 5.95
CA ILE A 9 -7.73 1.14 7.05
C ILE A 9 -8.28 0.63 8.39
N SER A 10 -8.53 -0.67 8.53
CA SER A 10 -9.09 -1.22 9.77
C SER A 10 -8.12 -1.15 10.95
N ARG A 11 -6.81 -1.23 10.70
CA ARG A 11 -5.74 -1.29 11.72
C ARG A 11 -4.38 -0.88 11.13
N GLY A 12 -3.36 -0.81 12.01
CA GLY A 12 -1.95 -0.64 11.62
C GLY A 12 -1.67 0.61 10.80
N ILE A 13 -0.73 0.50 9.85
CA ILE A 13 -0.24 1.59 9.00
C ILE A 13 -1.39 2.27 8.25
N GLY A 14 -2.29 1.51 7.63
CA GLY A 14 -3.41 2.06 6.86
C GLY A 14 -4.35 2.92 7.71
N ARG A 15 -4.69 2.45 8.93
CA ARG A 15 -5.52 3.22 9.86
C ARG A 15 -4.81 4.52 10.28
N ALA A 16 -3.55 4.44 10.69
CA ALA A 16 -2.77 5.61 11.11
C ALA A 16 -2.61 6.62 9.96
N THR A 17 -2.38 6.13 8.74
CA THR A 17 -2.27 6.96 7.53
C THR A 17 -3.58 7.67 7.23
N ALA A 18 -4.71 6.96 7.23
CA ALA A 18 -6.02 7.57 7.01
C ALA A 18 -6.33 8.66 8.06
N ASP A 19 -6.13 8.37 9.35
CA ASP A 19 -6.33 9.33 10.45
C ASP A 19 -5.42 10.56 10.30
N TYR A 20 -4.16 10.37 9.92
CA TYR A 20 -3.22 11.47 9.71
C TYR A 20 -3.64 12.38 8.56
N PHE A 21 -4.04 11.81 7.41
CA PHE A 21 -4.51 12.59 6.26
C PHE A 21 -5.81 13.36 6.58
N LEU A 22 -6.75 12.73 7.30
CA LEU A 22 -7.98 13.40 7.77
C LEU A 22 -7.66 14.60 8.67
N LYS A 23 -6.72 14.47 9.62
CA LYS A 23 -6.24 15.57 10.47
C LYS A 23 -5.57 16.69 9.69
N LYS A 24 -5.00 16.39 8.51
CA LYS A 24 -4.43 17.37 7.57
C LYS A 24 -5.47 17.98 6.63
N GLY A 25 -6.76 17.71 6.86
CA GLY A 25 -7.86 18.29 6.10
C GLY A 25 -8.07 17.67 4.71
N TRP A 26 -7.61 16.44 4.49
CA TRP A 26 -7.90 15.69 3.27
C TRP A 26 -9.29 15.03 3.33
N GLU A 27 -9.84 14.75 2.15
CA GLU A 27 -10.91 13.78 2.00
C GLU A 27 -10.28 12.40 1.87
N VAL A 28 -10.76 11.41 2.63
CA VAL A 28 -10.23 10.06 2.59
C VAL A 28 -11.33 9.09 2.22
N ILE A 29 -11.11 8.34 1.14
CA ILE A 29 -11.87 7.15 0.80
C ILE A 29 -11.04 5.93 1.20
N GLY A 30 -11.45 5.31 2.30
CA GLY A 30 -10.80 4.13 2.85
C GLY A 30 -11.51 2.84 2.46
N SER A 31 -10.81 1.71 2.60
CA SER A 31 -11.45 0.39 2.56
C SER A 31 -11.01 -0.54 3.69
N SER A 32 -11.86 -1.51 4.01
CA SER A 32 -11.52 -2.68 4.81
C SER A 32 -12.34 -3.86 4.32
N THR A 33 -11.96 -5.09 4.67
CA THR A 33 -12.72 -6.28 4.22
C THR A 33 -14.17 -6.27 4.70
N SER A 34 -14.43 -5.71 5.89
CA SER A 34 -15.79 -5.56 6.45
C SER A 34 -16.48 -4.25 6.08
N GLY A 35 -15.78 -3.29 5.47
CA GLY A 35 -16.29 -1.93 5.27
C GLY A 35 -16.44 -1.12 6.57
N ILE A 36 -15.82 -1.56 7.67
CA ILE A 36 -15.87 -0.90 8.98
C ILE A 36 -14.51 -0.33 9.34
N SER A 37 -14.51 0.85 9.97
CA SER A 37 -13.34 1.50 10.59
C SER A 37 -13.72 2.10 11.94
N THR A 38 -12.74 2.18 12.84
CA THR A 38 -12.87 2.87 14.13
C THR A 38 -12.65 4.37 14.04
N ILE A 39 -12.29 4.88 12.85
CA ILE A 39 -12.11 6.30 12.62
C ILE A 39 -13.48 6.96 12.42
N HIS A 40 -13.76 7.98 13.22
CA HIS A 40 -14.96 8.81 13.07
C HIS A 40 -14.54 10.21 12.61
N HIS A 41 -14.78 10.51 11.33
CA HIS A 41 -14.49 11.82 10.76
C HIS A 41 -15.44 12.13 9.60
N LYS A 42 -15.90 13.39 9.51
CA LYS A 42 -16.88 13.81 8.48
C LYS A 42 -16.36 13.72 7.03
N ASN A 43 -15.04 13.72 6.85
CA ASN A 43 -14.38 13.61 5.55
C ASN A 43 -13.92 12.17 5.23
N LEU A 44 -14.33 11.18 6.03
CA LEU A 44 -14.02 9.77 5.77
C LEU A 44 -15.24 9.10 5.15
N THR A 45 -15.04 8.49 3.99
CA THR A 45 -15.96 7.49 3.42
C THR A 45 -15.26 6.13 3.45
N ILE A 46 -15.95 5.09 3.90
CA ILE A 46 -15.40 3.72 3.92
C ILE A 46 -16.26 2.76 3.10
N PHE A 47 -15.59 1.87 2.37
CA PHE A 47 -16.21 0.81 1.58
C PHE A 47 -15.67 -0.57 1.95
N PRO A 48 -16.48 -1.62 1.82
CA PRO A 48 -15.98 -2.99 1.84
C PRO A 48 -15.10 -3.26 0.62
N LEU A 49 -13.95 -3.89 0.83
CA LEU A 49 -13.06 -4.35 -0.24
C LEU A 49 -12.19 -5.52 0.24
N ASP A 50 -12.40 -6.68 -0.36
CA ASP A 50 -11.45 -7.79 -0.37
C ASP A 50 -10.68 -7.82 -1.70
N LEU A 51 -9.36 -7.63 -1.63
CA LEU A 51 -8.49 -7.62 -2.81
C LEU A 51 -8.37 -9.01 -3.48
N SER A 52 -8.76 -10.09 -2.83
CA SER A 52 -8.85 -11.40 -3.49
C SER A 52 -10.08 -11.53 -4.40
N SER A 53 -11.00 -10.55 -4.38
CA SER A 53 -12.28 -10.59 -5.09
C SER A 53 -12.36 -9.54 -6.20
N SER A 54 -12.21 -9.98 -7.46
CA SER A 54 -12.36 -9.13 -8.65
C SER A 54 -13.72 -8.41 -8.72
N SER A 55 -14.81 -9.07 -8.27
CA SER A 55 -16.12 -8.43 -8.23
C SER A 55 -16.17 -7.27 -7.23
N GLN A 56 -15.63 -7.44 -6.02
CA GLN A 56 -15.53 -6.35 -5.04
C GLN A 56 -14.62 -5.23 -5.51
N ILE A 57 -13.50 -5.54 -6.16
CA ILE A 57 -12.60 -4.54 -6.76
C ILE A 57 -13.35 -3.67 -7.78
N LYS A 58 -14.11 -4.28 -8.70
CA LYS A 58 -14.90 -3.56 -9.70
C LYS A 58 -16.00 -2.70 -9.07
N THR A 59 -16.70 -3.23 -8.07
CA THR A 59 -17.72 -2.47 -7.33
C THR A 59 -17.12 -1.28 -6.59
N PHE A 60 -16.02 -1.50 -5.85
CA PHE A 60 -15.28 -0.43 -5.17
C PHE A 60 -14.85 0.62 -6.18
N ALA A 61 -14.14 0.21 -7.24
CA ALA A 61 -13.64 1.12 -8.26
C ALA A 61 -14.78 1.95 -8.87
N THR A 62 -15.94 1.36 -9.17
CA THR A 62 -17.11 2.08 -9.69
C THR A 62 -17.58 3.19 -8.75
N GLY A 63 -17.55 2.97 -7.43
CA GLY A 63 -17.95 3.94 -6.41
C GLY A 63 -16.95 5.09 -6.20
N ILE A 64 -15.73 4.99 -6.75
CA ILE A 64 -14.71 6.04 -6.65
C ILE A 64 -14.92 7.09 -7.73
N SER A 65 -14.91 8.36 -7.34
CA SER A 65 -14.84 9.53 -8.25
C SER A 65 -13.39 9.99 -8.42
N THR A 66 -13.15 11.12 -9.10
CA THR A 66 -11.80 11.65 -9.28
C THR A 66 -11.06 11.82 -7.95
N TYR A 67 -9.80 11.36 -7.88
CA TYR A 67 -8.95 11.39 -6.68
C TYR A 67 -7.51 11.82 -7.02
N ASP A 68 -6.75 12.24 -6.01
CA ASP A 68 -5.39 12.78 -6.20
C ASP A 68 -4.30 11.79 -5.83
N VAL A 69 -4.53 10.97 -4.81
CA VAL A 69 -3.54 10.01 -4.31
C VAL A 69 -4.19 8.64 -4.11
N LEU A 70 -3.54 7.57 -4.59
CA LEU A 70 -3.84 6.19 -4.23
C LEU A 70 -2.71 5.63 -3.36
N ILE A 71 -3.06 5.09 -2.19
CA ILE A 71 -2.14 4.33 -1.34
C ILE A 71 -2.59 2.87 -1.29
N ASN A 72 -1.82 2.00 -1.95
CA ASN A 72 -2.00 0.56 -1.88
C ASN A 72 -1.32 0.04 -0.61
N ASN A 73 -2.08 -0.04 0.48
CA ASN A 73 -1.59 -0.45 1.80
C ASN A 73 -2.02 -1.87 2.20
N ALA A 74 -3.22 -2.33 1.80
CA ALA A 74 -3.71 -3.65 2.19
C ALA A 74 -2.77 -4.77 1.69
N ALA A 75 -2.34 -5.62 2.61
CA ALA A 75 -1.46 -6.75 2.35
C ALA A 75 -1.57 -7.80 3.46
N VAL A 76 -1.10 -9.01 3.16
CA VAL A 76 -0.97 -10.12 4.11
C VAL A 76 0.47 -10.64 4.16
N LEU A 77 0.86 -11.18 5.31
CA LEU A 77 2.04 -12.00 5.50
C LEU A 77 1.51 -13.30 6.12
N LEU A 78 1.50 -14.38 5.34
CA LEU A 78 0.93 -15.68 5.72
C LEU A 78 2.00 -16.70 6.13
N ASP A 79 3.26 -16.36 5.86
CA ASP A 79 4.43 -17.09 6.27
C ASP A 79 4.59 -17.07 7.80
N SER A 80 5.14 -18.14 8.35
CA SER A 80 5.78 -18.05 9.68
C SER A 80 7.13 -17.32 9.54
N TYR A 81 7.60 -16.68 10.60
CA TYR A 81 8.83 -15.87 10.57
C TYR A 81 10.12 -16.67 10.32
N ASP A 82 10.05 -17.99 10.49
CA ASP A 82 11.11 -18.98 10.26
C ASP A 82 10.86 -19.84 9.02
N GLU A 83 9.76 -19.61 8.28
CA GLU A 83 9.38 -20.41 7.11
C GLU A 83 10.27 -20.10 5.92
N THR A 84 10.97 -21.11 5.40
CA THR A 84 11.87 -20.98 4.24
C THR A 84 11.40 -21.74 3.00
N GLU A 85 10.53 -22.74 3.17
CA GLU A 85 10.04 -23.56 2.06
C GLU A 85 8.88 -22.87 1.33
N VAL A 86 8.84 -23.02 0.00
CA VAL A 86 7.76 -22.49 -0.80
C VAL A 86 6.60 -23.49 -0.83
N ASN A 87 5.47 -23.06 -0.28
CA ASN A 87 4.17 -23.71 -0.40
C ASN A 87 3.34 -23.04 -1.50
N ARG A 88 2.96 -23.82 -2.52
CA ARG A 88 2.20 -23.30 -3.67
C ARG A 88 0.88 -22.61 -3.28
N ALA A 89 0.08 -23.21 -2.40
CA ALA A 89 -1.22 -22.65 -2.03
C ALA A 89 -1.07 -21.33 -1.26
N LYS A 90 -0.08 -21.25 -0.35
CA LYS A 90 0.24 -20.01 0.36
C LYS A 90 0.81 -18.93 -0.56
N LEU A 91 1.60 -19.33 -1.56
CA LEU A 91 2.09 -18.44 -2.61
C LEU A 91 0.92 -17.81 -3.38
N GLU A 92 0.00 -18.65 -3.88
CA GLU A 92 -1.18 -18.21 -4.63
C GLU A 92 -2.07 -17.29 -3.78
N GLN A 93 -2.27 -17.61 -2.50
CA GLN A 93 -3.06 -16.76 -1.58
C GLN A 93 -2.36 -15.42 -1.27
N THR A 94 -1.04 -15.43 -1.07
CA THR A 94 -0.29 -14.19 -0.84
C THR A 94 -0.32 -13.30 -2.08
N PHE A 95 -0.13 -13.88 -3.26
CA PHE A 95 -0.14 -13.16 -4.53
C PHE A 95 -1.52 -12.64 -4.89
N SER A 96 -2.61 -13.37 -4.59
CA SER A 96 -3.97 -12.92 -4.89
C SER A 96 -4.29 -11.56 -4.24
N ILE A 97 -3.76 -11.31 -3.04
CA ILE A 97 -3.98 -10.06 -2.30
C ILE A 97 -2.86 -9.04 -2.58
N ASN A 98 -1.61 -9.41 -2.31
CA ASN A 98 -0.48 -8.48 -2.31
C ASN A 98 -0.08 -8.01 -3.71
N LEU A 99 -0.46 -8.76 -4.75
CA LEU A 99 -0.10 -8.47 -6.13
C LEU A 99 -1.31 -8.37 -7.03
N PHE A 100 -2.01 -9.48 -7.31
CA PHE A 100 -3.06 -9.52 -8.34
C PHE A 100 -4.20 -8.56 -8.03
N GLY A 101 -4.75 -8.61 -6.81
CA GLY A 101 -5.80 -7.68 -6.39
C GLY A 101 -5.35 -6.23 -6.34
N THR A 102 -4.12 -5.98 -5.89
CA THR A 102 -3.54 -4.63 -5.85
C THR A 102 -3.36 -4.04 -7.25
N VAL A 103 -2.86 -4.84 -8.20
CA VAL A 103 -2.70 -4.47 -9.60
C VAL A 103 -4.08 -4.24 -10.23
N GLU A 104 -5.01 -5.19 -10.09
CA GLU A 104 -6.36 -5.05 -10.66
C GLU A 104 -7.06 -3.79 -10.14
N LEU A 105 -7.01 -3.53 -8.84
CA LEU A 105 -7.56 -2.31 -8.27
C LEU A 105 -6.90 -1.06 -8.86
N THR A 106 -5.57 -1.04 -8.90
CA THR A 106 -4.82 0.11 -9.42
C THR A 106 -5.22 0.39 -10.86
N GLU A 107 -5.20 -0.61 -11.75
CA GLU A 107 -5.58 -0.46 -13.17
C GLU A 107 -7.01 0.07 -13.32
N ASN A 108 -7.97 -0.43 -12.53
CA ASN A 108 -9.37 0.04 -12.56
C ASN A 108 -9.54 1.49 -12.06
N LEU A 109 -8.61 1.97 -11.22
CA LEU A 109 -8.62 3.33 -10.69
C LEU A 109 -7.79 4.31 -11.52
N LEU A 110 -6.94 3.87 -12.46
CA LEU A 110 -6.10 4.75 -13.29
C LEU A 110 -6.92 5.80 -14.06
N PRO A 111 -8.07 5.49 -14.69
CA PRO A 111 -8.83 6.50 -15.43
C PRO A 111 -9.42 7.64 -14.57
N LYS A 112 -9.36 7.49 -13.23
CA LYS A 112 -9.98 8.39 -12.26
C LYS A 112 -8.96 9.19 -11.46
N ILE A 113 -7.67 8.96 -11.66
CA ILE A 113 -6.64 9.76 -11.02
C ILE A 113 -6.59 11.16 -11.64
N SER A 114 -6.43 12.19 -10.82
CA SER A 114 -6.27 13.56 -11.30
C SER A 114 -4.93 13.75 -12.00
N LYS A 115 -4.83 14.83 -12.80
CA LYS A 115 -3.56 15.21 -13.42
C LYS A 115 -2.52 15.51 -12.35
N ASN A 116 -1.29 15.01 -12.52
CA ASN A 116 -0.21 15.08 -11.52
C ASN A 116 -0.53 14.33 -10.22
N GLY A 117 -1.50 13.40 -10.25
CA GLY A 117 -1.80 12.53 -9.12
C GLY A 117 -0.65 11.60 -8.77
N GLN A 118 -0.81 10.86 -7.67
CA GLN A 118 0.24 10.00 -7.15
C GLN A 118 -0.28 8.61 -6.77
N ILE A 119 0.59 7.61 -6.92
CA ILE A 119 0.35 6.24 -6.47
C ILE A 119 1.51 5.81 -5.59
N ILE A 120 1.21 5.39 -4.36
CA ILE A 120 2.18 4.86 -3.42
C ILE A 120 1.84 3.41 -3.11
N ASN A 121 2.77 2.51 -3.39
CA ASN A 121 2.69 1.11 -3.01
C ASN A 121 3.44 0.89 -1.69
N ILE A 122 2.75 0.42 -0.66
CA ILE A 122 3.41 -0.01 0.59
C ILE A 122 4.04 -1.38 0.32
N THR A 123 5.36 -1.39 0.11
CA THR A 123 6.11 -2.61 -0.18
C THR A 123 6.79 -3.12 1.09
N SER A 124 8.10 -3.35 1.05
CA SER A 124 8.91 -3.78 2.19
C SER A 124 10.37 -3.85 1.76
N GLY A 125 11.31 -3.69 2.69
CA GLY A 125 12.72 -4.00 2.45
C GLY A 125 12.97 -5.46 2.08
N TRP A 126 12.05 -6.36 2.43
CA TRP A 126 12.04 -7.76 1.98
C TRP A 126 11.65 -7.93 0.51
N GLY A 127 11.09 -6.89 -0.13
CA GLY A 127 10.92 -6.85 -1.58
C GLY A 127 12.17 -6.35 -2.33
N ALA A 128 13.22 -5.94 -1.62
CA ALA A 128 14.45 -5.43 -2.22
C ALA A 128 15.38 -6.58 -2.61
N PHE A 129 15.87 -6.65 -3.85
CA PHE A 129 16.87 -7.62 -4.27
C PHE A 129 18.24 -7.34 -3.66
N SER A 130 18.59 -6.05 -3.52
CA SER A 130 19.90 -5.59 -3.02
C SER A 130 20.19 -5.90 -1.56
N THR A 131 19.16 -6.14 -0.73
CA THR A 131 19.31 -6.29 0.73
C THR A 131 18.55 -7.50 1.30
N ASN A 132 18.38 -8.57 0.52
CA ASN A 132 17.65 -9.77 0.96
C ASN A 132 18.61 -10.86 1.48
N GLU A 133 18.92 -10.79 2.79
CA GLU A 133 19.97 -11.60 3.41
C GLU A 133 19.49 -12.94 4.01
N SER A 134 18.22 -13.31 3.83
CA SER A 134 17.65 -14.54 4.41
C SER A 134 16.63 -15.22 3.50
N ALA A 135 16.42 -16.52 3.71
CA ALA A 135 15.43 -17.30 2.96
C ALA A 135 14.00 -17.25 3.55
N VAL A 136 13.82 -16.62 4.73
CA VAL A 136 12.54 -16.64 5.44
C VAL A 136 11.46 -15.82 4.72
N ALA A 137 10.20 -16.17 4.94
CA ALA A 137 9.02 -15.53 4.35
C ALA A 137 9.04 -15.42 2.81
N PRO A 138 9.33 -16.52 2.08
CA PRO A 138 9.56 -16.49 0.65
C PRO A 138 8.33 -15.99 -0.14
N HIS A 139 7.11 -16.32 0.30
CA HIS A 139 5.88 -15.92 -0.40
C HIS A 139 5.69 -14.40 -0.35
N TYR A 140 5.83 -13.83 0.85
CA TYR A 140 5.76 -12.39 1.07
C TYR A 140 6.84 -11.65 0.29
N LYS A 141 8.10 -12.09 0.38
CA LYS A 141 9.25 -11.50 -0.35
C LYS A 141 9.00 -11.43 -1.84
N MET A 142 8.63 -12.55 -2.46
CA MET A 142 8.34 -12.61 -3.89
C MET A 142 7.17 -11.68 -4.28
N SER A 143 6.13 -11.59 -3.43
CA SER A 143 5.00 -10.68 -3.70
C SER A 143 5.43 -9.20 -3.67
N LYS A 144 6.27 -8.80 -2.71
CA LYS A 144 6.75 -7.42 -2.58
C LYS A 144 7.79 -7.05 -3.64
N ALA A 145 8.65 -7.98 -4.03
CA ALA A 145 9.56 -7.80 -5.17
C ALA A 145 8.76 -7.61 -6.49
N SER A 146 7.68 -8.37 -6.68
CA SER A 146 6.80 -8.21 -7.84
C SER A 146 6.07 -6.85 -7.84
N LEU A 147 5.62 -6.38 -6.66
CA LEU A 147 4.99 -5.07 -6.52
C LEU A 147 5.98 -3.90 -6.74
N ASN A 148 7.25 -4.09 -6.36
CA ASN A 148 8.35 -3.18 -6.70
C ASN A 148 8.52 -3.09 -8.23
N MET A 149 8.54 -4.22 -8.95
CA MET A 149 8.59 -4.22 -10.42
C MET A 149 7.36 -3.52 -11.03
N TYR A 150 6.16 -3.78 -10.50
CA TYR A 150 4.94 -3.10 -10.96
C TYR A 150 5.04 -1.58 -10.82
N THR A 151 5.64 -1.09 -9.72
CA THR A 151 5.91 0.35 -9.54
C THR A 151 6.77 0.94 -10.64
N LEU A 152 7.88 0.27 -11.00
CA LEU A 152 8.78 0.71 -12.06
C LEU A 152 8.06 0.74 -13.42
N LEU A 153 7.36 -0.34 -13.77
CA LEU A 153 6.60 -0.42 -15.03
C LEU A 153 5.54 0.68 -15.12
N LEU A 154 4.82 0.92 -14.03
CA LEU A 154 3.78 1.95 -13.98
C LEU A 154 4.37 3.36 -14.12
N SER A 155 5.51 3.63 -13.46
CA SER A 155 6.22 4.92 -13.55
C SER A 155 6.68 5.26 -14.97
N GLN A 156 7.07 4.26 -15.75
CA GLN A 156 7.46 4.44 -17.15
C GLN A 156 6.24 4.60 -18.06
N ARG A 157 5.16 3.86 -17.78
CA ARG A 157 3.92 3.91 -18.57
C ARG A 157 3.14 5.21 -18.35
N LEU A 158 3.23 5.82 -17.16
CA LEU A 158 2.46 7.00 -16.76
C LEU A 158 3.38 8.16 -16.34
N PRO A 159 4.03 8.86 -17.29
CA PRO A 159 5.00 9.92 -16.96
C PRO A 159 4.40 11.14 -16.25
N ASP A 160 3.08 11.36 -16.39
CA ASP A 160 2.36 12.48 -15.76
C ASP A 160 1.86 12.16 -14.33
N ILE A 161 2.08 10.93 -13.85
CA ILE A 161 1.66 10.47 -12.52
C ILE A 161 2.93 10.11 -11.73
N THR A 162 3.00 10.53 -10.48
CA THR A 162 4.14 10.16 -9.62
C THR A 162 3.86 8.82 -8.95
N ILE A 163 4.61 7.78 -9.31
CA ILE A 163 4.48 6.45 -8.71
C ILE A 163 5.69 6.19 -7.82
N SER A 164 5.47 5.66 -6.62
CA SER A 164 6.53 5.34 -5.66
C SER A 164 6.23 4.05 -4.90
N SER A 165 7.29 3.36 -4.49
CA SER A 165 7.23 2.29 -3.49
C SER A 165 7.80 2.81 -2.18
N ILE A 166 7.30 2.33 -1.05
CA ILE A 166 7.85 2.64 0.27
C ILE A 166 8.07 1.37 1.08
N ASP A 167 9.26 1.23 1.64
CA ASP A 167 9.52 0.30 2.73
C ASP A 167 9.23 1.02 4.05
N PRO A 168 8.15 0.65 4.76
CA PRO A 168 7.84 1.27 6.04
C PRO A 168 8.82 0.86 7.16
N GLY A 169 9.68 -0.13 6.92
CA GLY A 169 10.54 -0.75 7.93
C GLY A 169 9.78 -1.75 8.81
N TRP A 170 10.34 -2.06 9.98
CA TRP A 170 9.69 -2.93 10.96
C TRP A 170 8.80 -2.11 11.90
N VAL A 171 7.49 -2.32 11.81
CA VAL A 171 6.47 -1.45 12.43
C VAL A 171 5.62 -2.21 13.43
N LYS A 172 5.30 -1.58 14.58
CA LYS A 172 4.45 -2.09 15.66
C LYS A 172 3.01 -2.26 15.18
N THR A 173 2.77 -3.36 14.51
CA THR A 173 1.49 -3.81 13.96
C THR A 173 1.36 -5.30 14.20
N ASP A 174 0.16 -5.83 14.00
CA ASP A 174 -0.09 -7.27 14.06
C ASP A 174 0.77 -8.06 13.06
N MET A 175 1.14 -7.44 11.92
CA MET A 175 2.07 -8.04 10.98
C MET A 175 3.49 -8.02 11.56
N GLY A 176 3.99 -6.88 12.04
CA GLY A 176 5.40 -6.71 12.42
C GLY A 176 5.80 -7.35 13.75
N SER A 177 5.09 -7.03 14.85
CA SER A 177 5.26 -7.46 16.27
C SER A 177 5.30 -6.27 17.24
N PRO A 178 5.05 -6.48 18.54
CA PRO A 178 5.20 -5.44 19.56
C PRO A 178 6.63 -4.92 19.77
N GLN A 179 7.65 -5.70 19.37
CA GLN A 179 9.07 -5.36 19.52
C GLN A 179 9.60 -4.47 18.40
N ALA A 180 8.84 -4.29 17.32
CA ALA A 180 9.21 -3.43 16.22
C ALA A 180 9.59 -2.02 16.71
N PRO A 181 10.63 -1.37 16.17
CA PRO A 181 11.11 -0.09 16.69
C PRO A 181 10.18 1.08 16.35
N LYS A 182 9.45 0.98 15.22
CA LYS A 182 8.71 2.09 14.62
C LYS A 182 7.21 1.96 14.85
N SER A 183 6.54 3.08 15.10
CA SER A 183 5.07 3.15 15.23
C SER A 183 4.37 3.30 13.87
N PRO A 184 3.10 2.87 13.76
CA PRO A 184 2.28 3.17 12.59
C PRO A 184 2.13 4.67 12.30
N GLU A 185 2.11 5.50 13.34
CA GLU A 185 1.99 6.95 13.24
C GLU A 185 3.24 7.59 12.61
N GLU A 186 4.43 7.08 12.95
CA GLU A 186 5.68 7.51 12.28
C GLU A 186 5.66 7.21 10.79
N VAL A 187 5.20 6.02 10.40
CA VAL A 187 5.06 5.66 8.98
C VAL A 187 4.00 6.54 8.29
N ALA A 188 2.90 6.86 8.96
CA ALA A 188 1.88 7.77 8.42
C ALA A 188 2.46 9.17 8.14
N MET A 189 3.32 9.69 9.02
CA MET A 189 4.02 10.96 8.82
C MET A 189 4.98 10.90 7.63
N GLU A 190 5.70 9.80 7.46
CA GLU A 190 6.61 9.60 6.32
C GLU A 190 5.84 9.51 5.00
N ILE A 191 4.75 8.74 4.96
CA ILE A 191 3.89 8.65 3.77
C ILE A 191 3.33 10.03 3.41
N TYR A 192 2.85 10.79 4.39
CA TYR A 192 2.35 12.14 4.13
C TYR A 192 3.45 13.06 3.62
N THR A 193 4.63 13.02 4.22
CA THR A 193 5.81 13.78 3.77
C THR A 193 6.16 13.42 2.34
N LEU A 194 6.15 12.12 2.01
CA LEU A 194 6.39 11.63 0.66
C LEU A 194 5.36 12.20 -0.32
N VAL A 195 4.07 12.22 0.04
CA VAL A 195 2.99 12.78 -0.82
C VAL A 195 3.21 14.27 -1.11
N ILE A 196 3.58 15.07 -0.11
CA ILE A 196 3.70 16.53 -0.28
C ILE A 196 5.07 16.99 -0.80
N THR A 197 6.04 16.09 -0.86
CA THR A 197 7.39 16.39 -1.37
C THR A 197 7.44 16.21 -2.88
N ASP A 198 8.00 17.19 -3.58
CA ASP A 198 8.32 17.07 -5.00
C ASP A 198 9.40 16.00 -5.20
N LYS A 199 9.15 15.06 -6.10
CA LYS A 199 9.99 13.87 -6.27
C LYS A 199 9.82 13.28 -7.65
N LYS A 200 10.86 12.56 -8.09
CA LYS A 200 10.80 11.78 -9.32
C LYS A 200 9.94 10.53 -9.13
N SER A 201 9.18 10.19 -10.17
CA SER A 201 8.46 8.93 -10.28
C SER A 201 9.44 7.74 -10.35
N GLY A 202 9.01 6.56 -9.92
CA GLY A 202 9.81 5.34 -9.93
C GLY A 202 10.81 5.21 -8.79
N GLY A 203 10.62 5.93 -7.67
CA GLY A 203 11.48 5.81 -6.48
C GLY A 203 11.02 4.72 -5.51
N PHE A 204 11.98 4.04 -4.88
CA PHE A 204 11.76 3.19 -3.72
C PHE A 204 12.30 3.90 -2.48
N TRP A 205 11.44 4.17 -1.51
CA TRP A 205 11.73 5.06 -0.39
C TRP A 205 11.81 4.31 0.94
N HIS A 206 12.70 4.76 1.82
CA HIS A 206 12.80 4.30 3.21
C HIS A 206 13.34 5.45 4.08
N ASN A 207 12.65 5.77 5.18
CA ASN A 207 13.01 6.85 6.11
C ASN A 207 13.31 8.19 5.39
N GLY A 208 12.50 8.54 4.38
CA GLY A 208 12.63 9.78 3.62
C GLY A 208 13.77 9.82 2.58
N ALA A 209 14.53 8.74 2.42
CA ALA A 209 15.59 8.62 1.42
C ALA A 209 15.24 7.56 0.36
N LEU A 210 15.87 7.66 -0.81
CA LEU A 210 15.86 6.58 -1.79
C LEU A 210 16.64 5.39 -1.25
N ARG A 211 16.15 4.18 -1.52
CA ARG A 211 16.87 2.92 -1.30
C ARG A 211 17.06 2.18 -2.61
N GLU A 212 18.02 1.27 -2.59
CA GLU A 212 18.22 0.32 -3.66
C GLU A 212 17.08 -0.72 -3.73
N TRP A 213 16.79 -1.14 -4.98
CA TRP A 213 15.74 -2.09 -5.32
C TRP A 213 16.06 -3.53 -4.96
#